data_AF-A0A8J2LY75-F1
#
_entry.id   AF-A0A8J2LY75-F1
#
_cell.length_a   1.000
_cell.length_b   1.000
_cell.length_c   1.000
_cell.angle_alpha   90.00
_cell.angle_beta   90.00
_cell.angle_gamma   90.00
#
_symmetry.space_group_name_H-M   'P 1'
#
loop_
_entity.id
_entity.type
_entity.pdbx_description
1 polymer ?
#
loop_
_entity_poly.entity_id
_entity_poly.type
_entity_poly.pdbx_seq_one_letter_code
_entity_poly.pdbx_strand_id
1 'polypeptide(L)' 'MIPASRNEEIYAAVICFTLSVLGIITNGIAVAVIASEKHLKNAFGYSCMSHAIGSLGVLVIFVTWVPIQFIL' A
#
# COMPACT_ATOMS: atom_id res chain seq x y z
N MET A 1 2.96 -25.87 -13.95
CA MET A 1 2.67 -24.43 -13.79
C MET A 1 2.92 -23.80 -15.14
N ILE A 2 1.88 -23.26 -15.80
CA ILE A 2 2.04 -22.63 -17.12
C ILE A 2 2.71 -21.27 -16.86
N PRO A 3 3.83 -20.95 -17.51
CA PRO A 3 4.48 -19.65 -17.32
C PRO A 3 3.54 -18.54 -17.81
N ALA A 4 3.40 -17.49 -17.01
CA ALA A 4 2.62 -16.32 -17.40
C ALA A 4 3.21 -15.71 -18.67
N SER A 5 2.35 -15.21 -19.55
CA SER A 5 2.78 -14.43 -20.70
C SER A 5 3.33 -13.08 -20.23
N ARG A 6 4.28 -12.52 -21.00
CA ARG A 6 4.86 -11.20 -20.71
C ARG A 6 3.80 -10.11 -20.51
N ASN A 7 2.71 -10.17 -21.27
CA ASN A 7 1.62 -9.21 -21.15
C ASN A 7 0.92 -9.32 -19.78
N GLU A 8 0.67 -10.53 -19.28
CA GLU A 8 0.07 -10.75 -17.96
C GLU A 8 0.96 -10.21 -16.84
N GLU A 9 2.28 -10.36 -16.94
CA GLU A 9 3.24 -9.79 -15.99
C GLU A 9 3.19 -8.25 -15.98
N ILE A 10 3.14 -7.63 -17.16
CA ILE A 10 3.02 -6.16 -17.29
C ILE A 10 1.70 -5.68 -16.69
N TYR A 11 0.58 -6.35 -16.99
CA TYR A 11 -0.71 -5.99 -16.42
C TYR A 11 -0.71 -6.11 -14.89
N ALA A 12 -0.20 -7.22 -14.36
CA ALA A 12 -0.08 -7.42 -12.92
C ALA A 12 0.77 -6.32 -12.27
N ALA A 13 1.89 -5.95 -12.88
CA ALA A 13 2.75 -4.90 -12.36
C ALA A 13 2.08 -3.52 -12.35
N VAL A 14 1.38 -3.15 -13.43
CA VAL A 14 0.64 -1.88 -13.49
C VAL A 14 -0.46 -1.84 -12.44
N ILE A 15 -1.21 -2.95 -12.26
CA ILE A 15 -2.26 -3.05 -11.23
C ILE A 15 -1.65 -2.93 -9.84
N CYS A 16 -0.62 -3.73 -9.53
CA CYS A 16 0.06 -3.71 -8.24
C CYS A 16 0.62 -2.33 -7.91
N PHE A 17 1.29 -1.68 -8.86
CA PHE A 17 1.84 -0.34 -8.67
C PHE A 17 0.74 0.68 -8.39
N THR A 18 -0.32 0.68 -9.20
CA THR A 18 -1.44 1.62 -9.07
C THR A 18 -2.15 1.46 -7.72
N LEU A 19 -2.48 0.21 -7.35
CA LEU A 19 -3.13 -0.08 -6.07
C LEU A 19 -2.23 0.29 -4.89
N SER A 20 -0.92 0.13 -5.02
CA SER A 20 0.01 0.46 -3.94
C SER A 20 0.15 1.96 -3.74
N VAL A 21 0.20 2.74 -4.82
CA VAL A 21 0.17 4.22 -4.73
C VAL A 21 -1.13 4.70 -4.08
N LEU A 22 -2.29 4.20 -4.55
CA LEU A 22 -3.58 4.55 -3.96
C LEU A 22 -3.66 4.16 -2.49
N GLY A 23 -3.19 2.96 -2.14
CA GLY A 23 -3.14 2.49 -0.77
C GLY A 23 -2.24 3.33 0.13
N ILE A 24 -1.10 3.83 -0.38
CA ILE A 24 -0.23 4.74 0.38
C ILE A 24 -0.98 6.03 0.73
N ILE A 25 -1.67 6.61 -0.25
CA ILE A 25 -2.44 7.83 -0.06
C ILE A 25 -3.54 7.61 0.98
N THR A 26 -4.36 6.57 0.81
CA THR A 26 -5.52 6.32 1.70
C THR A 26 -5.10 5.95 3.12
N ASN A 27 -4.09 5.10 3.29
CA ASN A 27 -3.57 4.75 4.62
C ASN A 27 -2.85 5.95 5.27
N GLY A 28 -2.13 6.75 4.49
CA GLY A 28 -1.52 8.00 4.97
C GLY A 28 -2.56 8.99 5.48
N ILE A 29 -3.67 9.16 4.76
CA ILE A 29 -4.82 9.96 5.21
C ILE A 29 -5.41 9.39 6.50
N ALA A 30 -5.62 8.08 6.59
CA ALA A 30 -6.16 7.45 7.79
C ALA A 30 -5.28 7.72 9.03
N VAL A 31 -3.97 7.54 8.88
CA VAL A 31 -2.99 7.86 9.94
C VAL A 31 -3.07 9.34 10.33
N ALA A 32 -3.10 10.24 9.35
CA ALA A 32 -3.18 11.69 9.61
C ALA A 32 -4.47 12.10 10.33
N VAL A 33 -5.62 11.55 9.91
CA VAL A 33 -6.93 11.81 10.54
C VAL A 33 -6.94 11.32 11.98
N ILE A 34 -6.51 10.09 12.24
CA ILE A 34 -6.47 9.53 13.61
C ILE A 34 -5.51 10.32 14.50
N ALA A 35 -4.35 10.74 13.97
CA ALA A 35 -3.39 11.55 14.71
C ALA A 35 -3.91 12.97 15.05
N SER A 36 -4.76 13.53 14.18
CA SER A 36 -5.30 14.90 14.33
C SER A 36 -6.53 14.95 15.21
N GLU A 37 -7.44 13.98 15.10
CA GLU A 37 -8.74 14.00 15.78
C GLU A 37 -8.68 13.45 17.20
N LYS A 38 -8.98 14.31 18.19
CA LYS A 38 -8.93 13.94 19.62
C LYS A 38 -9.89 12.80 19.97
N HIS A 39 -11.05 12.75 19.34
CA HIS A 39 -12.07 11.72 19.60
C HIS A 39 -11.65 10.33 19.09
N LEU A 40 -10.68 10.25 18.17
CA LEU A 40 -10.12 9.01 17.64
C LEU A 40 -8.90 8.51 18.42
N LYS A 41 -8.38 9.26 19.40
CA LYS A 41 -7.22 8.85 20.23
C LYS A 41 -7.63 7.88 21.34
N ASN A 42 -8.29 6.81 20.93
CA ASN A 42 -8.77 5.73 21.80
C ASN A 42 -8.25 4.38 21.28
N ALA A 43 -8.53 3.29 21.99
CA ALA A 43 -8.03 1.96 21.63
C ALA A 43 -8.43 1.52 20.22
N PHE A 44 -9.64 1.87 19.77
CA PHE A 44 -10.10 1.58 18.41
C PHE A 44 -9.30 2.36 17.36
N GLY A 45 -9.14 3.67 17.53
CA GLY A 45 -8.38 4.48 16.57
C GLY A 45 -6.90 4.10 16.52
N TYR A 46 -6.26 3.78 17.65
CA TYR A 46 -4.88 3.29 17.61
C TYR A 46 -4.74 1.92 16.94
N SER A 47 -5.75 1.04 17.05
CA SER A 47 -5.79 -0.23 16.30
C SER A 47 -5.92 0.01 14.79
N CYS A 48 -6.78 0.95 14.38
CA CYS A 48 -6.86 1.35 12.97
C CYS A 48 -5.56 1.99 12.47
N MET A 49 -4.89 2.80 13.30
CA MET A 49 -3.63 3.44 12.97
C MET A 49 -2.49 2.41 12.81
N SER A 50 -2.39 1.42 13.70
CA SER A 50 -1.36 0.38 13.59
C SER A 50 -1.56 -0.49 12.35
N HIS A 51 -2.81 -0.81 12.00
CA HIS A 51 -3.14 -1.48 10.74
C HIS A 51 -2.71 -0.62 9.55
N ALA A 52 -3.10 0.66 9.52
CA ALA A 52 -2.76 1.56 8.42
C ALA A 52 -1.23 1.73 8.25
N ILE A 53 -0.47 1.84 9.35
CA ILE A 53 0.99 1.88 9.33
C ILE A 53 1.58 0.57 8.80
N GLY A 54 1.05 -0.58 9.22
CA GLY A 54 1.46 -1.89 8.70
C GLY A 54 1.22 -1.99 7.19
N SER A 55 0.06 -1.53 6.72
CA SER A 55 -0.26 -1.46 5.29
C SER A 55 0.72 -0.55 4.54
N LEU A 56 1.05 0.64 5.08
CA LEU A 56 2.03 1.53 4.46
C LEU A 56 3.37 0.84 4.22
N GLY A 57 3.86 0.06 5.19
CA GLY A 57 5.11 -0.70 5.05
C GLY A 57 5.09 -1.66 3.85
N VAL A 58 4.02 -2.46 3.71
CA VAL A 58 3.86 -3.40 2.59
C VAL A 58 3.74 -2.68 1.25
N LEU A 59 2.97 -1.59 1.21
CA LEU A 59 2.73 -0.86 -0.03
C LEU A 59 3.98 -0.12 -0.53
N VAL A 60 4.83 0.36 0.38
CA VAL A 60 6.15 0.93 0.00
C VAL A 60 7.02 -0.12 -0.67
N ILE A 61 6.99 -1.38 -0.20
CA ILE A 61 7.69 -2.49 -0.85
C ILE A 61 7.14 -2.69 -2.26
N PHE A 62 5.82 -2.69 -2.46
CA PHE A 62 5.26 -2.88 -3.80
C PHE A 62 5.56 -1.71 -4.76
N VAL A 63 5.52 -0.47 -4.31
CA VAL A 63 5.88 0.70 -5.15
C VAL A 63 7.36 0.69 -5.54
N THR A 64 8.25 0.11 -4.72
CA THR A 64 9.69 0.10 -4.99
C THR A 64 10.12 -1.18 -5.73
N TRP A 65 9.73 -2.35 -5.24
CA TRP A 65 10.16 -3.64 -5.78
C TRP A 65 9.56 -3.97 -7.14
N VAL A 66 8.27 -3.66 -7.37
CA VAL A 66 7.61 -4.00 -8.63
C VAL A 66 8.29 -3.29 -9.81
N PRO A 67 8.52 -1.97 -9.81
CA PRO A 67 9.24 -1.31 -10.92
C PRO A 67 10.69 -1.79 -11.08
N ILE A 68 11.38 -2.13 -9.98
CA ILE A 68 12.76 -2.63 -10.04
C ILE A 68 12.86 -3.90 -10.89
N GLN A 69 11.88 -4.80 -10.80
CA GLN A 69 11.83 -6.03 -11.61
C GLN A 69 11.67 -5.79 -13.12
N PHE A 70 11.32 -4.57 -13.54
CA PHE A 70 11.23 -4.19 -14.96
C PHE A 70 12.43 -3.37 -15.44
N ILE A 71 13.28 -2.89 -14.52
CA ILE A 71 14.47 -2.09 -14.82
C ILE A 71 15.74 -2.96 -14.81
N LEU A 72 15.81 -3.94 -13.90
CA LEU A 72 16.90 -4.92 -13.76
C LEU A 72 16.56 -6.25 -14.44
#